data_AF-A0A0Q6EAZ6-F1
#
_entry.id   AF-A0A0Q6EAZ6-F1
#
_cell.length_a   1.000
_cell.length_b   1.000
_cell.length_c   1.000
_cell.angle_alpha   90.00
_cell.angle_beta   90.00
_cell.angle_gamma   90.00
#
_symmetry.space_group_name_H-M   'P 1'
#
loop_
_entity.id
_entity.type
_entity.pdbx_description
1 polymer ?
#
loop_
_entity_poly.entity_id
_entity_poly.type
_entity_poly.pdbx_seq_one_letter_code
_entity_poly.pdbx_strand_id
1 'polypeptide(L)'
;MERLSGSGGALPYEDLAYREIVASEELRKLRLVDLKPSGRSKLAIIVTEKGQTLIADGYRTDQIVVRVTAPQIDLLRHLNNAPSEDSVGQPINELQGVTLDVCRRMSLRGWVEWYDGYYGSRWARLTAAGREVLEAIDALDEAIAEMNEARRLGPLH
;
A
#
# COMPACT_ATOMS: atom_id res chain seq x y z
N MET A 1 6.41 9.97 -3.35
CA MET A 1 5.94 11.30 -3.80
C MET A 1 6.78 12.43 -3.19
N GLU A 2 7.17 12.37 -1.92
CA GLU A 2 8.05 13.37 -1.29
C GLU A 2 9.34 13.66 -2.07
N ARG A 3 10.08 12.64 -2.50
CA ARG A 3 11.32 12.84 -3.26
C ARG A 3 11.09 13.53 -4.61
N LEU A 4 9.98 13.23 -5.29
CA LEU A 4 9.57 13.92 -6.51
C LEU A 4 9.21 15.39 -6.22
N SER A 5 8.46 15.64 -5.14
CA SER A 5 8.13 16.99 -4.68
C SER A 5 9.39 17.81 -4.36
N GLY A 6 10.35 17.22 -3.64
CA GLY A 6 11.62 17.87 -3.30
C GLY A 6 12.56 18.10 -4.49
N SER A 7 12.35 17.38 -5.61
CA SER A 7 13.14 17.50 -6.84
C SER A 7 12.48 18.36 -7.92
N GLY A 8 11.50 19.20 -7.53
CA GLY A 8 10.79 20.08 -8.48
C GLY A 8 9.84 19.33 -9.42
N GLY A 9 9.39 18.12 -9.05
CA GLY A 9 8.42 17.34 -9.80
C GLY A 9 9.01 16.45 -10.90
N ALA A 10 10.33 16.33 -11.02
CA ALA A 10 10.97 15.43 -11.97
C ALA A 10 12.18 14.70 -11.37
N LEU A 11 12.35 13.42 -11.73
CA LEU A 11 13.51 12.61 -11.34
C LEU A 11 14.01 11.78 -12.53
N PRO A 12 15.33 11.72 -12.77
CA PRO A 12 15.90 10.79 -13.75
C PRO A 12 15.57 9.35 -13.38
N TYR A 13 15.12 8.55 -14.35
CA TYR A 13 14.71 7.16 -14.11
C TYR A 13 15.88 6.26 -13.71
N GLU A 14 17.09 6.58 -14.19
CA GLU A 14 18.33 5.87 -13.88
C GLU A 14 18.80 6.07 -12.42
N ASP A 15 18.36 7.14 -11.76
CA ASP A 15 18.75 7.48 -10.38
C ASP A 15 17.82 6.85 -9.32
N LEU A 16 16.87 6.03 -9.76
CA LEU A 16 15.89 5.37 -8.91
C LEU A 16 16.43 4.04 -8.42
N ALA A 17 16.37 3.83 -7.10
CA ALA A 17 16.55 2.50 -6.55
C ALA A 17 15.43 1.57 -7.04
N TYR A 18 15.67 0.25 -7.04
CA TYR A 18 14.68 -0.75 -7.47
C TYR A 18 13.29 -0.56 -6.82
N ARG A 19 13.26 -0.27 -5.51
CA ARG A 19 12.01 0.04 -4.78
C ARG A 19 11.26 1.25 -5.33
N GLU A 20 11.99 2.25 -5.81
CA GLU A 20 11.44 3.49 -6.37
C GLU A 20 10.96 3.29 -7.79
N ILE A 21 11.60 2.40 -8.56
CA ILE A 21 11.11 1.96 -9.87
C ILE A 21 9.73 1.31 -9.70
N VAL A 22 9.59 0.34 -8.79
CA VAL A 22 8.29 -0.31 -8.56
C VAL A 22 7.24 0.69 -8.05
N ALA A 23 7.61 1.57 -7.12
CA ALA A 23 6.73 2.64 -6.66
C ALA A 23 6.30 3.57 -7.80
N SER A 24 7.17 3.87 -8.76
CA SER A 24 6.85 4.69 -9.91
C SER A 24 5.81 4.05 -10.83
N GLU A 25 5.89 2.72 -11.04
CA GLU A 25 4.90 2.01 -11.84
C GLU A 25 3.51 2.07 -11.20
N GLU A 26 3.44 1.92 -9.88
CA GLU A 26 2.17 2.06 -9.14
C GLU A 26 1.63 3.50 -9.23
N LEU A 27 2.48 4.51 -9.09
CA LEU A 27 2.07 5.92 -9.25
C LEU A 27 1.63 6.25 -10.69
N ARG A 28 2.21 5.60 -11.71
CA ARG A 28 1.79 5.71 -13.12
C ARG A 28 0.41 5.10 -13.34
N LYS A 29 0.10 3.94 -12.74
CA LYS A 29 -1.24 3.33 -12.80
C LYS A 29 -2.31 4.27 -12.24
N LEU A 30 -1.97 5.06 -11.22
CA LEU A 30 -2.84 6.07 -10.61
C LEU A 30 -2.91 7.40 -11.39
N ARG A 31 -2.13 7.51 -12.48
CA ARG A 31 -1.96 8.72 -13.31
C ARG A 31 -1.41 9.93 -12.53
N LEU A 32 -0.65 9.69 -11.47
CA LEU A 32 -0.03 10.73 -10.64
C LEU A 32 1.35 11.14 -11.13
N VAL A 33 2.02 10.23 -11.84
CA VAL A 33 3.31 10.47 -12.49
C VAL A 33 3.30 9.86 -13.89
N ASP A 34 4.19 10.29 -14.76
CA ASP A 34 4.41 9.74 -16.09
C ASP A 34 5.90 9.64 -16.42
N LEU A 35 6.25 8.84 -17.43
CA LEU A 35 7.60 8.74 -17.96
C LEU A 35 7.73 9.57 -19.22
N LYS A 36 8.59 10.58 -19.20
CA LYS A 36 8.90 11.39 -20.39
C LYS A 36 10.38 11.32 -20.73
N PRO A 37 10.74 11.47 -22.01
CA PRO A 37 12.12 11.70 -22.39
C PRO A 37 12.66 12.95 -21.67
N SER A 38 13.83 12.82 -21.08
CA SER A 38 14.64 13.91 -20.55
C SER A 38 15.95 13.92 -21.33
N GLY A 39 16.14 14.92 -22.19
CA GLY A 39 17.26 14.97 -23.12
C GLY A 39 17.19 13.90 -24.22
N ARG A 40 18.35 13.47 -24.72
CA ARG A 40 18.47 12.74 -26.00
C ARG A 40 18.15 11.24 -25.92
N SER A 41 18.29 10.62 -24.75
CA SER A 41 18.10 9.17 -24.57
C SER A 41 17.66 8.74 -23.17
N LYS A 42 17.49 9.66 -22.22
CA LYS A 42 17.16 9.33 -20.83
C LYS A 42 15.66 9.49 -20.59
N LEU A 43 15.12 8.71 -19.67
CA LEU A 43 13.75 8.86 -19.21
C LEU A 43 13.77 9.57 -17.85
N ALA A 44 12.77 10.41 -17.61
CA ALA A 44 12.50 10.98 -16.31
C ALA A 44 11.06 10.66 -15.90
N ILE A 45 10.87 10.38 -14.62
CA ILE A 45 9.56 10.38 -14.01
C ILE A 45 9.19 11.83 -13.74
N ILE A 46 8.02 12.24 -14.21
CA ILE A 46 7.49 13.58 -14.04
C ILE A 46 6.13 13.50 -13.37
N VAL A 47 5.89 14.35 -12.37
CA VAL A 47 4.59 14.48 -11.71
C VAL A 47 3.58 15.07 -12.70
N THR A 48 2.41 14.44 -12.82
CA THR A 48 1.33 14.93 -13.69
C THR A 48 0.60 16.10 -13.02
N GLU A 49 -0.28 16.80 -13.75
CA GLU A 49 -1.14 17.84 -13.16
C GLU A 49 -1.96 17.30 -11.98
N LYS A 50 -2.55 16.10 -12.13
CA LYS A 50 -3.24 15.39 -11.05
C LYS A 50 -2.33 15.11 -9.85
N GLY A 51 -1.07 14.74 -10.10
CA GLY A 51 -0.08 14.54 -9.05
C GLY A 51 0.31 15.84 -8.34
N GLN A 52 0.39 16.95 -9.07
CA GLN A 52 0.66 18.29 -8.52
C GLN A 52 -0.49 18.74 -7.60
N THR A 53 -1.74 18.56 -8.03
CA THR A 53 -2.91 18.85 -7.19
C THR A 53 -2.87 18.04 -5.90
N LEU A 54 -2.59 16.74 -5.97
CA LEU A 54 -2.49 15.89 -4.78
C LEU A 54 -1.37 16.32 -3.81
N ILE A 55 -0.22 16.78 -4.34
CA ILE A 55 0.86 17.34 -3.52
C ILE A 55 0.40 18.65 -2.87
N ALA A 56 -0.24 19.53 -3.63
CA ALA A 56 -0.72 20.84 -3.16
C ALA A 56 -1.80 20.72 -2.07
N ASP A 57 -2.67 19.71 -2.17
CA ASP A 57 -3.70 19.40 -1.18
C ASP A 57 -3.14 18.71 0.08
N GLY A 58 -1.81 18.58 0.20
CA GLY A 58 -1.16 17.94 1.34
C GLY A 58 -1.53 16.46 1.47
N TYR A 59 -1.78 15.79 0.34
CA TYR A 59 -2.28 14.42 0.27
C TYR A 59 -3.66 14.22 0.92
N ARG A 60 -4.42 15.30 1.19
CA ARG A 60 -5.81 15.19 1.62
C ARG A 60 -6.68 14.80 0.43
N THR A 61 -7.44 13.74 0.63
CA THR A 61 -8.50 13.34 -0.29
C THR A 61 -9.76 13.08 0.53
N ASP A 62 -10.88 13.65 0.09
CA ASP A 62 -12.20 13.46 0.72
C ASP A 62 -12.74 12.03 0.53
N GLN A 63 -12.09 11.26 -0.35
CA GLN A 63 -12.30 9.83 -0.48
C GLN A 63 -11.10 9.12 0.13
N ILE A 64 -11.35 8.31 1.16
CA ILE A 64 -10.40 7.25 1.53
C ILE A 64 -10.37 6.25 0.37
N VAL A 65 -9.65 6.55 -0.72
CA VAL A 65 -9.42 5.62 -1.83
C VAL A 65 -8.22 4.76 -1.48
N VAL A 66 -8.31 4.07 -0.35
CA VAL A 66 -7.55 2.84 -0.23
C VAL A 66 -8.42 1.78 -0.89
N ARG A 67 -8.25 1.57 -2.20
CA ARG A 67 -8.83 0.40 -2.85
C ARG A 67 -8.04 -0.82 -2.40
N VAL A 68 -8.33 -1.29 -1.18
CA VAL A 68 -7.79 -2.52 -0.63
C VAL A 68 -8.49 -3.67 -1.36
N THR A 69 -7.73 -4.52 -2.02
CA THR A 69 -8.28 -5.69 -2.70
C THR A 69 -8.52 -6.82 -1.70
N ALA A 70 -9.44 -7.74 -1.97
CA ALA A 70 -9.68 -8.89 -1.09
C ALA A 70 -8.37 -9.64 -0.70
N PRO A 71 -7.44 -9.93 -1.63
CA PRO A 71 -6.15 -10.53 -1.25
C PRO A 71 -5.29 -9.69 -0.30
N GLN A 72 -5.40 -8.37 -0.33
CA GLN A 72 -4.71 -7.49 0.61
C GLN A 72 -5.38 -7.52 1.98
N ILE A 73 -6.72 -7.54 2.04
CA ILE A 73 -7.48 -7.69 3.29
C ILE A 73 -7.14 -9.04 3.94
N ASP A 74 -7.16 -10.12 3.15
CA ASP A 74 -6.83 -11.46 3.63
C ASP A 74 -5.42 -11.52 4.18
N LEU A 75 -4.45 -10.91 3.49
CA LEU A 75 -3.07 -10.85 3.97
C LEU A 75 -2.91 -9.99 5.22
N LEU A 76 -3.62 -8.85 5.33
CA LEU A 76 -3.62 -8.03 6.55
C LEU A 76 -4.10 -8.86 7.76
N ARG A 77 -5.26 -9.54 7.62
CA ARG A 77 -5.82 -10.40 8.65
C ARG A 77 -4.89 -11.56 9.00
N HIS A 78 -4.30 -12.20 7.99
CA HIS A 78 -3.34 -13.30 8.17
C HIS A 78 -2.10 -12.86 8.97
N LEU A 79 -1.52 -11.71 8.61
CA LEU A 79 -0.34 -11.17 9.32
C LEU A 79 -0.67 -10.65 10.73
N ASN A 80 -1.90 -10.19 10.97
CA ASN A 80 -2.34 -9.75 12.30
C ASN A 80 -2.48 -10.92 13.28
N ASN A 81 -2.84 -12.11 12.78
CA ASN A 81 -3.02 -13.32 13.58
C ASN A 81 -1.72 -14.09 13.85
N ALA A 82 -0.55 -13.55 13.45
CA ALA A 82 0.74 -14.20 13.69
C ALA A 82 1.20 -14.05 15.17
N PRO A 83 1.90 -15.05 15.75
CA PRO A 83 2.35 -15.04 17.17
C PRO A 83 3.29 -13.87 17.50
N SER A 84 3.44 -13.46 18.76
CA SER A 84 4.14 -12.21 19.16
C SER A 84 5.60 -12.31 19.65
N GLU A 85 6.26 -13.48 19.67
CA GLU A 85 7.68 -13.64 20.10
C GLU A 85 8.60 -14.14 18.99
N ASP A 86 9.77 -13.50 18.75
CA ASP A 86 10.93 -13.77 17.84
C ASP A 86 10.74 -14.47 16.47
N SER A 87 9.49 -14.75 16.13
CA SER A 87 8.86 -15.49 15.04
C SER A 87 7.55 -14.78 14.65
N VAL A 88 7.59 -13.44 14.76
CA VAL A 88 6.43 -12.52 14.85
C VAL A 88 5.88 -12.04 13.51
N GLY A 89 5.74 -12.97 12.60
CA GLY A 89 5.39 -12.69 11.22
C GLY A 89 5.12 -13.99 10.48
N GLN A 90 5.01 -13.91 9.17
CA GLN A 90 4.87 -15.10 8.35
C GLN A 90 6.18 -15.31 7.60
N PRO A 91 6.80 -16.51 7.67
CA PRO A 91 8.03 -16.76 6.96
C PRO A 91 7.77 -16.75 5.46
N ILE A 92 8.72 -16.20 4.69
CA ILE A 92 8.54 -15.95 3.25
C ILE A 92 8.19 -17.20 2.44
N ASN A 93 8.61 -18.38 2.89
CA ASN A 93 8.32 -19.67 2.27
C ASN A 93 6.83 -20.08 2.38
N GLU A 94 6.09 -19.52 3.33
CA GLU A 94 4.64 -19.70 3.46
C GLU A 94 3.87 -18.72 2.56
N LEU A 95 4.48 -17.59 2.20
CA LEU A 95 3.93 -16.65 1.23
C LEU A 95 4.34 -17.07 -0.19
N GLN A 96 3.55 -17.93 -0.84
CA GLN A 96 3.85 -18.39 -2.20
C GLN A 96 3.08 -17.62 -3.28
N GLY A 97 3.71 -17.45 -4.46
CA GLY A 97 3.07 -16.93 -5.66
C GLY A 97 2.48 -15.51 -5.49
N VAL A 98 1.17 -15.41 -5.65
CA VAL A 98 0.42 -14.14 -5.64
C VAL A 98 0.51 -13.44 -4.28
N THR A 99 0.49 -14.20 -3.18
CA THR A 99 0.52 -13.64 -1.82
C THR A 99 1.84 -12.92 -1.52
N LEU A 100 2.95 -13.42 -2.06
CA LEU A 100 4.25 -12.76 -1.95
C LEU A 100 4.28 -11.41 -2.68
N ASP A 101 3.70 -11.35 -3.88
CA ASP A 101 3.61 -10.11 -4.64
C ASP A 101 2.71 -9.07 -3.93
N VAL A 102 1.59 -9.52 -3.36
CA VAL A 102 0.72 -8.69 -2.52
C VAL A 102 1.49 -8.15 -1.31
N CYS A 103 2.23 -9.01 -0.60
CA CYS A 103 3.06 -8.63 0.55
C CYS A 103 4.12 -7.59 0.18
N ARG A 104 4.81 -7.78 -0.96
CA ARG A 104 5.78 -6.80 -1.50
C ARG A 104 5.11 -5.45 -1.76
N ARG A 105 3.95 -5.44 -2.42
CA ARG A 105 3.21 -4.20 -2.70
C ARG A 105 2.69 -3.52 -1.42
N MET A 106 2.35 -4.29 -0.39
CA MET A 106 1.95 -3.73 0.92
C MET A 106 3.16 -3.18 1.67
N SER A 107 4.34 -3.77 1.51
CA SER A 107 5.57 -3.21 2.08
C SER A 107 5.98 -1.88 1.45
N LEU A 108 5.72 -1.70 0.15
CA LEU A 108 5.90 -0.41 -0.52
C LEU A 108 4.92 0.67 -0.02
N ARG A 109 3.75 0.25 0.48
CA ARG A 109 2.76 1.14 1.11
C ARG A 109 3.07 1.43 2.58
N GLY A 110 4.10 0.80 3.14
CA GLY A 110 4.45 0.94 4.55
C GLY A 110 3.48 0.23 5.50
N TRP A 111 2.60 -0.64 5.00
CA TRP A 111 1.64 -1.41 5.83
C TRP A 111 2.26 -2.68 6.40
N VAL A 112 3.27 -3.20 5.70
CA VAL A 112 4.01 -4.40 6.08
C VAL A 112 5.49 -4.08 6.10
N GLU A 113 6.22 -4.64 7.05
CA GLU A 113 7.67 -4.57 7.06
C GLU A 113 8.29 -5.97 7.06
N TRP A 114 9.47 -6.06 6.46
CA TRP A 114 10.28 -7.26 6.44
C TRP A 114 11.32 -7.19 7.55
N TYR A 115 11.51 -8.28 8.27
CA TYR A 115 12.61 -8.42 9.22
C TYR A 115 13.25 -9.79 9.09
N ASP A 116 14.51 -9.87 9.47
CA ASP A 116 15.26 -11.12 9.46
C ASP A 116 14.87 -11.90 10.73
N GLY A 117 14.34 -13.11 10.52
CA GLY A 117 14.07 -14.06 11.59
C GLY A 117 15.22 -15.02 11.81
N TYR A 118 15.00 -15.98 12.71
CA TYR A 118 16.00 -16.97 13.09
C TYR A 118 16.49 -17.78 11.86
N TYR A 119 17.79 -18.07 11.80
CA TYR A 119 18.47 -18.75 10.66
C TYR A 119 18.42 -18.03 9.30
N GLY A 120 18.27 -16.70 9.26
CA GLY A 120 18.34 -15.94 7.99
C GLY A 120 17.09 -16.09 7.13
N SER A 121 16.00 -16.59 7.70
CA SER A 121 14.68 -16.60 7.08
C SER A 121 14.10 -15.18 7.10
N ARG A 122 13.47 -14.72 6.01
CA ARG A 122 12.78 -13.42 5.99
C ARG A 122 11.34 -13.58 6.44
N TRP A 123 10.90 -12.70 7.33
CA TRP A 123 9.56 -12.68 7.91
C TRP A 123 8.87 -11.35 7.58
N ALA A 124 7.54 -11.40 7.44
CA ALA A 124 6.70 -10.23 7.23
C ALA A 124 5.79 -9.99 8.43
N ARG A 125 5.64 -8.74 8.86
CA ARG A 125 4.67 -8.34 9.91
C ARG A 125 3.99 -7.02 9.59
N LEU A 126 2.84 -6.76 10.22
CA LEU A 126 2.16 -5.47 10.12
C LEU A 126 2.93 -4.37 10.83
N THR A 127 3.04 -3.22 10.18
CA THR A 127 3.44 -1.96 10.82
C THR A 127 2.27 -1.36 11.60
N ALA A 128 2.49 -0.29 12.37
CA ALA A 128 1.40 0.47 12.99
C ALA A 128 0.37 0.94 11.94
N ALA A 129 0.84 1.53 10.84
CA ALA A 129 -0.03 1.96 9.74
C ALA A 129 -0.80 0.79 9.10
N GLY A 130 -0.20 -0.39 9.00
CA GLY A 130 -0.90 -1.59 8.52
C GLY A 130 -2.03 -2.05 9.45
N ARG A 131 -1.86 -1.89 10.77
CA ARG A 131 -2.92 -2.17 11.75
C ARG A 131 -4.04 -1.15 11.67
N GLU A 132 -3.73 0.14 11.59
CA GLU A 132 -4.73 1.20 11.41
C GLU A 132 -5.59 0.96 10.16
N VAL A 133 -4.98 0.52 9.06
CA VAL A 133 -5.70 0.15 7.84
C VAL A 133 -6.62 -1.04 8.08
N LEU A 134 -6.16 -2.08 8.78
CA LEU A 134 -6.97 -3.24 9.11
C LEU A 134 -8.16 -2.88 10.02
N GLU A 135 -7.94 -2.10 11.06
CA GLU A 135 -8.99 -1.61 11.97
C GLU A 135 -10.06 -0.81 11.22
N ALA A 136 -9.67 0.06 10.29
CA ALA A 136 -10.61 0.80 9.47
C ALA A 136 -11.44 -0.10 8.54
N ILE A 137 -10.86 -1.19 8.03
CA ILE A 137 -11.57 -2.18 7.21
C ILE A 137 -12.57 -2.95 8.07
N ASP A 138 -12.15 -3.42 9.23
CA ASP A 138 -13.01 -4.21 10.12
C ASP A 138 -14.19 -3.36 10.64
N ALA A 139 -13.97 -2.08 10.97
CA ALA A 139 -15.04 -1.15 11.34
C ALA A 139 -16.04 -0.89 10.20
N LEU A 140 -15.57 -0.85 8.95
CA LEU A 140 -16.45 -0.72 7.77
C LEU A 140 -17.29 -1.99 7.56
N ASP A 141 -16.67 -3.17 7.68
CA ASP A 141 -17.36 -4.46 7.57
C ASP A 141 -18.46 -4.60 8.64
N GLU A 142 -18.18 -4.16 9.87
CA GLU A 142 -19.14 -4.13 10.98
C GLU A 142 -20.32 -3.17 10.67
N ALA A 143 -20.05 -1.93 10.25
CA ALA A 143 -21.09 -0.98 9.90
C ALA A 143 -22.00 -1.48 8.75
N ILE A 144 -21.42 -2.18 7.76
CA ILE A 144 -22.18 -2.81 6.68
C ILE A 144 -23.06 -3.95 7.23
N ALA A 145 -22.53 -4.76 8.14
CA ALA A 145 -23.28 -5.84 8.78
C ALA A 145 -24.46 -5.30 9.60
N GLU A 146 -24.25 -4.27 10.42
CA GLU A 146 -25.30 -3.59 11.19
C GLU A 146 -26.40 -3.00 10.29
N MET A 147 -26.01 -2.32 9.23
CA MET A 147 -26.96 -1.76 8.25
C MET A 147 -27.79 -2.87 7.59
N ASN A 148 -27.18 -3.99 7.23
CA ASN A 148 -27.87 -5.13 6.63
C ASN A 148 -28.85 -5.79 7.62
N GLU A 149 -28.46 -5.92 8.90
CA GLU A 149 -29.33 -6.46 9.94
C GLU A 149 -30.50 -5.52 10.25
N ALA A 150 -30.26 -4.21 10.36
CA ALA A 150 -31.32 -3.21 10.50
C ALA A 150 -32.31 -3.26 9.32
N ARG A 151 -31.82 -3.47 8.10
CA ARG A 151 -32.65 -3.66 6.90
C ARG A 151 -33.46 -4.96 6.95
N ARG A 152 -32.91 -6.01 7.56
CA ARG A 152 -33.57 -7.32 7.73
C ARG A 152 -34.67 -7.27 8.79
N LEU A 153 -34.46 -6.53 9.87
CA LEU A 153 -35.43 -6.39 10.97
C LEU A 153 -36.63 -5.51 10.62
N GLY A 154 -36.55 -4.73 9.53
CA GLY A 154 -37.63 -3.84 9.08
C GLY A 154 -37.85 -2.63 10.02
N PRO A 155 -38.62 -1.61 9.61
CA PRO A 155 -38.94 -0.51 10.50
C PRO A 155 -39.78 -1.05 11.67
N LEU A 156 -39.29 -0.86 12.90
CA LEU A 156 -40.09 -1.03 14.11
C LEU A 156 -41.23 0.00 14.05
N HIS A 157 -42.44 -0.47 13.77
CA HIS A 157 -43.68 0.30 13.84
C HIS A 157 -44.14 0.49 15.28
#